data_AF-A0A3B9UC62-F1
#
_entry.id   AF-A0A3B9UC62-F1
#
_cell.length_a   1.000
_cell.length_b   1.000
_cell.length_c   1.000
_cell.angle_alpha   90.00
_cell.angle_beta   90.00
_cell.angle_gamma   90.00
#
_symmetry.space_group_name_H-M   'P 1'
#
loop_
_entity.id
_entity.type
_entity.pdbx_description
1 polymer ?
#
loop_
_entity_poly.entity_id
_entity_poly.type
_entity_poly.pdbx_seq_one_letter_code
_entity_poly.pdbx_strand_id
1 'polypeptide(L)'
;SNDRTFYYEILPSNQLELGLWMESERMLHAKIDQVGVDTQREVVKEEKRQRVDNQPYASFLSEMFKRAFTQHNYRWVPIGSMDDLNAATLEEFMAFYKKYYVPNNATLSIAGDIDVAQTKAMI
;
A
#
# COMPACT_ATOMS: atom_id res chain seq x y z
N SER A 1 0.31 -7.39 -4.78
CA SER A 1 0.86 -8.41 -3.85
C SER A 1 -0.16 -8.64 -2.75
N ASN A 2 -0.13 -9.78 -2.06
CA ASN A 2 -1.08 -10.08 -0.97
C ASN A 2 -0.61 -9.56 0.40
N ASP A 3 0.69 -9.30 0.55
CA ASP A 3 1.39 -9.21 1.83
C ASP A 3 2.48 -8.13 1.87
N ARG A 4 2.69 -7.40 0.77
CA ARG A 4 3.66 -6.31 0.67
C ARG A 4 3.12 -5.17 -0.17
N THR A 5 3.47 -3.96 0.25
CA THR A 5 3.29 -2.72 -0.50
C THR A 5 4.67 -2.23 -0.89
N PHE A 6 4.85 -1.83 -2.15
CA PHE A 6 6.11 -1.27 -2.63
C PHE A 6 5.86 0.15 -3.15
N TYR A 7 6.68 1.08 -2.71
CA TYR A 7 6.82 2.42 -3.26
C TYR A 7 8.18 2.49 -3.94
N TYR A 8 8.25 3.16 -5.07
CA TYR A 8 9.51 3.35 -5.77
C TYR A 8 9.50 4.66 -6.55
N GLU A 9 10.63 5.32 -6.52
CA GLU A 9 10.89 6.55 -7.25
C GLU A 9 12.04 6.30 -8.22
N ILE A 10 11.95 6.93 -9.40
CA ILE A 10 13.05 6.98 -10.35
C ILE A 10 13.46 8.43 -10.47
N LEU A 11 14.63 8.76 -9.93
CA LEU A 11 15.14 10.12 -9.84
C LEU A 11 16.58 10.20 -10.38
N PRO A 12 17.02 11.38 -10.88
CA PRO A 12 18.43 11.64 -11.16
C PRO A 12 19.30 11.48 -9.90
N SER A 13 20.58 11.11 -10.05
CA SER A 13 21.48 10.84 -8.90
C SER A 13 21.63 12.02 -7.94
N ASN A 14 21.55 13.25 -8.44
CA ASN A 14 21.60 14.47 -7.61
C ASN A 14 20.32 14.75 -6.79
N GLN A 15 19.29 13.90 -6.91
CA GLN A 15 18.01 14.01 -6.19
C GLN A 15 17.81 12.86 -5.19
N LEU A 16 18.86 12.11 -4.87
CA LEU A 16 18.81 11.01 -3.90
C LEU A 16 18.23 11.45 -2.55
N GLU A 17 18.68 12.58 -2.02
CA GLU A 17 18.20 13.14 -0.75
C GLU A 17 16.70 13.44 -0.78
N LEU A 18 16.19 13.96 -1.90
CA LEU A 18 14.76 14.22 -2.06
C LEU A 18 13.95 12.92 -2.02
N GLY A 19 14.41 11.88 -2.72
CA GLY A 19 13.74 10.57 -2.69
C GLY A 19 13.68 9.98 -1.29
N LEU A 20 14.82 9.99 -0.58
CA LEU A 20 14.88 9.53 0.82
C LEU A 20 13.99 10.35 1.75
N TRP A 21 13.96 11.67 1.58
CA TRP A 21 13.09 12.54 2.35
C TRP A 21 11.61 12.25 2.12
N MET A 22 11.19 12.05 0.86
CA MET A 22 9.80 11.72 0.54
C MET A 22 9.34 10.42 1.19
N GLU A 23 10.17 9.38 1.17
CA GLU A 23 9.83 8.09 1.79
C GLU A 23 9.88 8.17 3.33
N SER A 24 10.78 8.97 3.90
CA SER A 24 10.78 9.27 5.33
C SER A 24 9.48 9.95 5.77
N GLU A 25 9.03 10.98 5.05
CA GLU A 25 7.75 11.67 5.32
C GLU A 25 6.55 10.72 5.22
N ARG A 26 6.56 9.81 4.24
CA ARG A 26 5.52 8.77 4.12
C ARG A 26 5.49 7.86 5.34
N MET A 27 6.65 7.46 5.86
CA MET A 27 6.73 6.54 7.00
C MET A 27 6.47 7.21 8.35
N LEU A 28 6.79 8.50 8.52
CA LEU A 28 6.72 9.18 9.82
C LEU A 28 5.53 10.15 9.95
N HIS A 29 5.12 10.80 8.87
CA HIS A 29 4.24 11.97 8.92
C HIS A 29 3.02 11.87 7.99
N ALA A 30 2.61 10.66 7.60
CA ALA A 30 1.42 10.52 6.75
C ALA A 30 0.18 11.07 7.46
N LYS A 31 -0.46 12.06 6.82
CA LYS A 31 -1.72 12.63 7.30
C LYS A 31 -2.89 11.79 6.79
N ILE A 32 -3.55 11.09 7.71
CA ILE A 32 -4.78 10.34 7.43
C ILE A 32 -5.94 11.10 8.09
N ASP A 33 -6.83 11.67 7.27
CA ASP A 33 -8.02 12.37 7.73
C ASP A 33 -9.29 11.82 7.08
N GLN A 34 -10.44 12.19 7.65
CA GLN A 34 -11.74 11.67 7.22
C GLN A 34 -12.03 12.01 5.75
N VAL A 35 -11.69 13.23 5.32
CA VAL A 35 -11.92 13.69 3.95
C VAL A 35 -11.11 12.86 2.96
N GLY A 36 -9.83 12.62 3.27
CA GLY A 36 -8.96 11.75 2.48
C GLY A 36 -9.49 10.33 2.40
N VAL A 37 -9.90 9.75 3.53
CA VAL A 37 -10.46 8.38 3.57
C VAL A 37 -11.74 8.28 2.75
N ASP A 38 -12.69 9.20 2.91
CA ASP A 38 -13.96 9.16 2.17
C ASP A 38 -13.75 9.31 0.67
N THR A 39 -12.83 10.21 0.27
CA THR A 39 -12.48 10.39 -1.14
C THR A 39 -11.85 9.13 -1.72
N GLN A 40 -10.86 8.56 -1.03
CA GLN A 40 -10.17 7.35 -1.51
C GLN A 40 -11.08 6.12 -1.49
N ARG A 41 -12.02 6.02 -0.54
CA ARG A 41 -13.00 4.93 -0.50
C ARG A 41 -13.80 4.87 -1.80
N GLU A 42 -14.29 6.00 -2.30
CA GLU A 42 -15.06 6.02 -3.55
C GLU A 42 -14.20 5.69 -4.77
N VAL A 43 -12.94 6.15 -4.80
CA VAL A 43 -11.99 5.79 -5.86
C VAL A 43 -11.74 4.28 -5.89
N VAL A 44 -11.49 3.65 -4.73
CA VAL A 44 -11.23 2.20 -4.63
C VAL A 44 -12.47 1.39 -5.02
N LYS A 45 -13.67 1.83 -4.64
CA LYS A 45 -14.93 1.20 -5.08
C LYS A 45 -15.05 1.23 -6.61
N GLU A 46 -14.72 2.36 -7.23
CA GLU A 46 -14.79 2.48 -8.67
C GLU A 46 -13.72 1.64 -9.38
N GLU A 47 -12.50 1.60 -8.85
CA GLU A 47 -11.45 0.72 -9.32
C GLU A 47 -11.90 -0.76 -9.26
N LYS A 48 -12.54 -1.18 -8.17
CA LYS A 48 -13.06 -2.54 -8.03
C LYS A 48 -14.11 -2.86 -9.10
N ARG A 49 -15.05 -1.94 -9.34
CA ARG A 49 -16.06 -2.14 -10.39
C ARG A 49 -15.42 -2.29 -11.76
N GLN A 50 -14.46 -1.44 -12.09
CA GLN A 50 -13.82 -1.45 -13.40
C GLN A 50 -12.88 -2.64 -13.61
N ARG A 51 -12.10 -3.01 -12.59
CA ARG A 51 -11.04 -4.04 -12.72
C ARG A 51 -11.50 -5.45 -12.37
N VAL A 52 -12.56 -5.60 -11.57
CA VAL A 52 -13.01 -6.91 -11.08
C VAL A 52 -14.42 -7.22 -11.56
N ASP A 53 -15.38 -6.35 -11.28
CA ASP A 53 -16.78 -6.70 -11.47
C ASP A 53 -17.21 -6.62 -12.95
N ASN A 54 -16.61 -5.70 -13.72
CA ASN A 54 -16.92 -5.48 -15.14
C ASN A 54 -15.96 -6.21 -16.11
N GLN A 55 -15.00 -6.98 -15.59
CA GLN A 55 -14.05 -7.73 -16.43
C GLN A 55 -14.38 -9.23 -16.45
N PRO A 56 -14.56 -9.83 -17.63
CA PRO A 56 -14.68 -11.28 -17.75
C PRO A 56 -13.51 -11.99 -17.06
N TYR A 57 -13.82 -13.04 -16.28
CA TYR A 57 -12.86 -13.87 -15.54
C TYR A 57 -12.07 -13.19 -14.42
N ALA A 58 -12.21 -11.87 -14.17
CA ALA A 58 -11.45 -11.22 -13.10
C ALA A 58 -11.85 -11.70 -11.69
N SER A 59 -13.06 -12.23 -11.53
CA SER A 59 -13.52 -12.86 -10.29
C SER A 59 -12.91 -14.24 -10.01
N PHE A 60 -12.26 -14.88 -11.00
CA PHE A 60 -11.70 -16.22 -10.86
C PHE A 60 -10.69 -16.30 -9.71
N LEU A 61 -9.77 -15.32 -9.62
CA LEU A 61 -8.78 -15.29 -8.54
C LEU A 61 -9.46 -15.16 -7.18
N SER A 62 -10.39 -14.22 -7.02
CA SER A 62 -11.13 -14.02 -5.76
C SER A 62 -11.85 -15.29 -5.31
N GLU A 63 -12.54 -15.97 -6.23
CA GLU A 63 -13.27 -17.20 -5.95
C GLU A 63 -12.34 -18.39 -5.67
N MET A 64 -11.18 -18.46 -6.36
CA MET A 64 -10.14 -19.46 -6.12
C MET A 64 -9.53 -19.28 -4.73
N PHE A 65 -9.07 -18.08 -4.36
CA PHE A 65 -8.47 -17.79 -3.06
C PHE A 65 -9.46 -18.10 -1.92
N LYS A 66 -10.73 -17.69 -2.07
CA LYS A 66 -11.80 -17.96 -1.10
C LYS A 66 -12.04 -19.47 -0.85
N ARG A 67 -11.82 -20.33 -1.84
CA ARG A 67 -11.97 -21.80 -1.74
C ARG A 67 -10.70 -22.50 -1.32
N ALA A 68 -9.54 -22.03 -1.79
CA ALA A 68 -8.25 -22.62 -1.47
C ALA A 68 -7.86 -22.37 -0.01
N PHE A 69 -8.17 -21.19 0.53
CA PHE A 69 -7.88 -20.82 1.91
C PHE A 69 -9.17 -20.76 2.72
N THR A 70 -9.40 -21.78 3.56
CA THR A 70 -10.61 -21.83 4.41
C THR A 70 -10.42 -21.13 5.75
N GLN A 71 -9.19 -21.10 6.26
CA GLN A 71 -8.83 -20.52 7.57
C GLN A 71 -7.88 -19.32 7.47
N HIS A 72 -6.96 -19.32 6.50
CA HIS A 72 -5.93 -18.28 6.38
C HIS A 72 -6.49 -17.00 5.75
N ASN A 73 -5.96 -15.84 6.14
CA ASN A 73 -6.39 -14.52 5.64
C ASN A 73 -6.20 -14.32 4.13
N TYR A 74 -5.39 -15.17 3.47
CA TYR A 74 -5.29 -15.21 2.01
C TYR A 74 -6.58 -15.64 1.31
N ARG A 75 -7.62 -16.02 2.07
CA ARG A 75 -8.97 -16.18 1.54
C ARG A 75 -9.56 -14.90 0.95
N TRP A 76 -9.03 -13.73 1.33
CA TRP A 76 -9.42 -12.43 0.82
C TRP A 76 -8.39 -11.92 -0.18
N VAL A 77 -8.86 -11.31 -1.26
CA VAL A 77 -8.00 -10.59 -2.20
C VAL A 77 -7.76 -9.15 -1.69
N PRO A 78 -6.63 -8.52 -2.04
CA PRO A 78 -6.25 -7.21 -1.47
C PRO A 78 -7.28 -6.09 -1.64
N ILE A 79 -8.05 -6.08 -2.73
CA ILE A 79 -9.08 -5.07 -2.99
C ILE A 79 -10.32 -5.19 -2.09
N GLY A 80 -10.47 -6.33 -1.39
CA GLY A 80 -11.57 -6.57 -0.47
C GLY A 80 -12.96 -6.67 -1.12
N SER A 81 -13.98 -6.55 -0.26
CA SER A 81 -15.39 -6.54 -0.64
C SER A 81 -15.99 -5.13 -0.53
N MET A 82 -17.13 -4.90 -1.20
CA MET A 82 -17.85 -3.62 -1.07
C MET A 82 -18.34 -3.38 0.36
N ASP A 83 -18.73 -4.44 1.07
CA ASP A 83 -19.20 -4.36 2.45
C ASP A 83 -18.07 -3.92 3.38
N ASP A 84 -16.87 -4.51 3.24
CA ASP A 84 -15.70 -4.11 4.02
C ASP A 84 -15.29 -2.66 3.72
N LEU A 85 -15.29 -2.26 2.43
CA LEU A 85 -14.98 -0.89 2.04
C LEU A 85 -15.97 0.13 2.65
N ASN A 86 -17.25 -0.23 2.77
CA ASN A 86 -18.27 0.61 3.38
C ASN A 86 -18.16 0.66 4.91
N ALA A 87 -17.76 -0.44 5.54
CA ALA A 87 -17.66 -0.55 6.99
C ALA A 87 -16.37 0.07 7.56
N ALA A 88 -15.30 0.14 6.75
CA ALA A 88 -13.98 0.58 7.22
C ALA A 88 -14.00 1.99 7.83
N THR A 89 -13.46 2.15 9.04
CA THR A 89 -13.43 3.41 9.78
C THR A 89 -12.08 4.13 9.72
N LEU A 90 -12.06 5.44 9.98
CA LEU A 90 -10.82 6.23 10.02
C LEU A 90 -9.81 5.68 11.03
N GLU A 91 -10.29 5.22 12.19
CA GLU A 91 -9.46 4.65 13.25
C GLU A 91 -8.76 3.37 12.79
N GLU A 92 -9.41 2.55 11.97
CA GLU A 92 -8.80 1.34 11.40
C GLU A 92 -7.66 1.69 10.44
N PHE A 93 -7.82 2.73 9.61
CA PHE A 93 -6.74 3.22 8.74
C PHE A 93 -5.56 3.76 9.54
N MET A 94 -5.82 4.57 10.58
CA MET A 94 -4.77 5.08 11.47
C MET A 94 -4.06 3.96 12.22
N ALA A 95 -4.81 2.97 12.72
CA ALA A 95 -4.26 1.81 13.40
C ALA A 95 -3.42 0.93 12.46
N PHE A 96 -3.88 0.74 11.22
CA PHE A 96 -3.14 0.01 10.19
C PHE A 96 -1.81 0.70 9.88
N TYR A 97 -1.82 2.02 9.66
CA TYR A 97 -0.61 2.81 9.44
C TYR A 97 0.37 2.66 10.59
N LYS A 98 -0.07 2.90 11.82
CA LYS A 98 0.77 2.78 13.02
C LYS A 98 1.35 1.38 13.23
N LYS A 99 0.62 0.34 12.80
CA LYS A 99 1.05 -1.05 12.98
C LYS A 99 2.06 -1.50 11.93
N TYR A 100 1.87 -1.14 10.67
CA TYR A 100 2.62 -1.73 9.56
C TYR A 100 3.65 -0.79 8.93
N TYR A 101 3.45 0.53 8.99
CA TYR A 101 4.40 1.53 8.47
C TYR A 101 5.40 1.93 9.55
N VAL A 102 6.20 0.96 10.00
CA VAL A 102 7.29 1.17 10.96
C VAL A 102 8.63 0.78 10.34
N PRO A 103 9.75 1.47 10.66
CA PRO A 103 11.06 1.17 10.06
C PRO A 103 11.49 -0.30 10.18
N ASN A 104 11.18 -0.94 11.31
CA ASN A 104 11.51 -2.35 11.55
C ASN A 104 10.73 -3.34 10.66
N ASN A 105 9.68 -2.89 9.97
CA ASN A 105 8.87 -3.70 9.06
C ASN A 105 9.06 -3.26 7.59
N ALA A 106 10.11 -2.49 7.30
CA ALA A 106 10.41 -1.98 5.97
C ALA A 106 11.74 -2.50 5.43
N THR A 107 11.89 -2.47 4.11
CA THR A 107 13.15 -2.76 3.41
C THR A 107 13.35 -1.70 2.35
N LEU A 108 14.44 -0.94 2.46
CA LEU A 108 14.84 0.08 1.51
C LEU A 108 15.88 -0.51 0.53
N SER A 109 15.61 -0.39 -0.76
CA SER A 109 16.52 -0.81 -1.83
C SER A 109 16.85 0.38 -2.72
N ILE A 110 18.13 0.73 -2.80
CA ILE A 110 18.63 1.86 -3.60
C ILE A 110 19.62 1.31 -4.62
N ALA A 111 19.43 1.64 -5.89
CA ALA A 111 20.31 1.21 -6.97
C ALA A 111 20.53 2.36 -7.97
N GLY A 112 21.77 2.60 -8.36
CA GLY A 112 22.14 3.65 -9.29
C GLY A 112 23.55 4.19 -9.03
N ASP A 113 23.80 5.39 -9.54
CA ASP A 113 25.02 6.17 -9.30
C ASP A 113 24.94 6.85 -7.92
N ILE A 114 25.48 6.19 -6.89
CA ILE A 114 25.43 6.64 -5.50
C ILE A 114 26.77 6.43 -4.78
N ASP A 115 27.09 7.31 -3.84
CA ASP A 115 28.10 7.04 -2.82
C ASP A 115 27.46 6.28 -1.64
N VAL A 116 27.92 5.06 -1.39
CA VAL A 116 27.31 4.18 -0.38
C VAL A 116 27.49 4.72 1.04
N ALA A 117 28.61 5.37 1.35
CA ALA A 117 28.88 5.87 2.69
C ALA A 117 28.00 7.09 3.00
N GLN A 118 27.90 8.03 2.05
CA GLN A 118 27.03 9.19 2.15
C GLN A 118 25.55 8.78 2.20
N THR A 119 25.15 7.84 1.33
CA THR A 119 23.75 7.35 1.30
C THR A 119 23.34 6.74 2.62
N LYS A 120 24.20 5.91 3.23
CA LYS A 120 23.92 5.30 4.54
C LYS A 120 23.82 6.31 5.69
N ALA A 121 24.45 7.47 5.58
CA ALA A 121 24.34 8.52 6.60
C ALA A 121 23.03 9.30 6.52
N MET A 122 22.30 9.20 5.40
CA MET A 122 21.00 9.86 5.18
C MET A 122 19.79 9.00 5.58
N ILE A 123 20.01 7.71 5.86
CA ILE A 123 18.98 6.72 6.25
C ILE A 123 18.96 6.61 7.77
#